data_AF-A0A938IAF5-F1
#
_entry.id   AF-A0A938IAF5-F1
#
_cell.length_a   1.000
_cell.length_b   1.000
_cell.length_c   1.000
_cell.angle_alpha   90.00
_cell.angle_beta   90.00
_cell.angle_gamma   90.00
#
_symmetry.space_group_name_H-M   'P 1'
#
loop_
_entity.id
_entity.type
_entity.pdbx_description
1 polymer ?
#
loop_
_entity_poly.entity_id
_entity_poly.type
_entity_poly.pdbx_seq_one_letter_code
_entity_poly.pdbx_strand_id
1 'polypeptide(L)'
;MSQPAHPPAGAASAIPNSQWILNRLPDLVLFVLTPIIIVPAIWLLTSSGLDSLSVDVVSTLVAAFGAMGHHFPGMIRAYCDRELFQRFRGRFIFAPLVLLVSCIYFSQQHLNAMVLVLAVWGYWHGMMQVYGFARIYDAKAGSTAAITAYWDWLLCLFGFGLAVLYSHGQLANVLSSWYASGGPLFEPEQIVLIRRIGVVATVVVLVGFGSNYIVQMRRGYRQSHVKLLILASGIGFWWYCMVGIENLVLGITMFEVFHDVQYLAIVWLFNRRRVEGNSRVGNVLRFLFRGSVWMILLYLGLIFAYGTIKLASVLADHETIKSTLLGIVWASTILHFYFDGFIWKVREASTRAGLGLVDAQRAAVQAHPLWKMNSFHLLKWLPLVGLVCWLTIQELSGSVLSSSEKVERVWPDEFYQAMRLNLAEAAPGDLHSQRLAAVTLANLGKHSEAIAKLAEILRQHPEDSQSHRLLGELYLRLGRFDESLKSLQSAAFSARSDSDRASAHFRLGQLYALRKNPAAVEREFREPLTIQPGR
;
A
#
# COMPACT_ATOMS: atom_id res chain seq x y z
N MET A 1 23.89 -41.29 9.02
CA MET A 1 23.39 -40.90 7.67
C MET A 1 22.12 -41.68 7.39
N SER A 2 20.95 -41.11 7.68
CA SER A 2 19.65 -41.68 7.35
C SER A 2 19.29 -41.32 5.91
N GLN A 3 18.87 -42.32 5.12
CA GLN A 3 18.42 -42.11 3.74
C GLN A 3 17.28 -41.07 3.70
N PRO A 4 17.26 -40.15 2.73
CA PRO A 4 16.13 -39.26 2.55
C PRO A 4 14.91 -40.09 2.14
N ALA A 5 13.83 -39.99 2.92
CA ALA A 5 12.57 -40.67 2.63
C ALA A 5 12.13 -40.38 1.18
N HIS A 6 12.03 -41.44 0.39
CA HIS A 6 11.35 -41.39 -0.90
C HIS A 6 9.91 -40.85 -0.70
N PRO A 7 9.34 -40.14 -1.67
CA PRO A 7 7.92 -39.79 -1.62
C PRO A 7 7.12 -41.07 -1.36
N PRO A 8 6.12 -41.06 -0.45
CA PRO A 8 5.42 -42.28 -0.04
C PRO A 8 4.92 -43.05 -1.27
N ALA A 9 5.46 -44.25 -1.46
CA ALA A 9 5.00 -45.20 -2.47
C ALA A 9 3.55 -45.56 -2.15
N GLY A 10 2.61 -45.00 -2.91
CA GLY A 10 1.17 -45.13 -2.66
C GLY A 10 0.38 -43.82 -2.73
N ALA A 11 1.02 -42.66 -2.76
CA ALA A 11 0.34 -41.39 -3.02
C ALA A 11 0.20 -41.14 -4.54
N ALA A 12 -0.41 -42.08 -5.26
CA ALA A 12 -1.13 -41.73 -6.49
C ALA A 12 -2.39 -40.94 -6.09
N SER A 13 -2.20 -39.76 -5.46
CA SER A 13 -3.27 -38.78 -5.41
C SER A 13 -3.58 -38.45 -6.87
N ALA A 14 -4.83 -38.71 -7.28
CA ALA A 14 -5.33 -38.44 -8.62
C ALA A 14 -4.66 -37.18 -9.19
N ILE A 15 -4.01 -37.33 -10.34
CA ILE A 15 -3.30 -36.24 -11.03
C ILE A 15 -4.27 -35.04 -11.10
N PRO A 16 -3.90 -33.85 -10.59
CA PRO A 16 -4.76 -32.69 -10.74
C PRO A 16 -5.02 -32.45 -12.23
N ASN A 17 -6.28 -32.33 -12.62
CA ASN A 17 -6.71 -32.23 -14.02
C ASN A 17 -6.10 -31.02 -14.79
N SER A 18 -5.54 -30.03 -14.09
CA SER A 18 -4.87 -28.87 -14.69
C SER A 18 -3.92 -28.16 -13.72
N GLN A 19 -2.78 -27.69 -14.23
CA GLN A 19 -1.85 -26.80 -13.51
C GLN A 19 -2.40 -25.37 -13.36
N TRP A 20 -3.48 -25.03 -14.06
CA TRP A 20 -4.06 -23.68 -14.11
C TRP A 20 -5.29 -23.55 -13.22
N ILE A 21 -5.52 -22.35 -12.68
CA ILE A 21 -6.68 -22.02 -11.86
C ILE A 21 -7.96 -22.08 -12.69
N LEU A 22 -7.99 -21.35 -13.81
CA LEU A 22 -9.01 -21.43 -14.85
C LEU A 22 -8.48 -22.28 -16.00
N ASN A 23 -7.69 -21.65 -16.87
CA ASN A 23 -7.06 -22.18 -18.07
C ASN A 23 -5.82 -21.32 -18.36
N ARG A 24 -4.95 -21.76 -19.27
CA ARG A 24 -3.69 -21.07 -19.58
C ARG A 24 -3.87 -19.57 -19.90
N LEU A 25 -4.73 -19.23 -20.86
CA LEU A 25 -4.85 -17.84 -21.32
C LEU A 25 -5.50 -16.92 -20.26
N PRO A 26 -6.66 -17.24 -19.66
CA PRO A 26 -7.25 -16.41 -18.61
C PRO A 26 -6.33 -16.22 -17.39
N ASP A 27 -5.62 -17.27 -16.96
CA ASP A 27 -4.67 -17.15 -15.85
C ASP A 27 -3.50 -16.23 -16.20
N LEU A 28 -2.97 -16.35 -17.43
CA LEU A 28 -1.91 -15.45 -17.88
C LEU A 28 -2.40 -14.00 -17.90
N VAL A 29 -3.61 -13.72 -18.36
CA VAL A 29 -4.13 -12.35 -18.45
C VAL A 29 -4.48 -11.76 -17.07
N LEU A 30 -5.16 -12.53 -16.21
CA LEU A 30 -5.71 -12.04 -14.95
C LEU A 30 -4.75 -12.12 -13.76
N PHE A 31 -3.81 -13.08 -13.78
CA PHE A 31 -2.95 -13.33 -12.63
C PHE A 31 -1.46 -13.06 -12.89
N VAL A 32 -0.98 -13.24 -14.11
CA VAL A 32 0.47 -13.18 -14.40
C VAL A 32 0.88 -11.91 -15.14
N LEU A 33 0.24 -11.62 -16.28
CA LEU A 33 0.67 -10.60 -17.24
C LEU A 33 -0.20 -9.34 -17.19
N THR A 34 -1.06 -9.21 -16.19
CA THR A 34 -1.84 -7.99 -15.94
C THR A 34 -0.98 -6.72 -15.89
N PRO A 35 0.27 -6.73 -15.37
CA PRO A 35 1.17 -5.57 -15.47
C PRO A 35 1.37 -5.02 -16.89
N ILE A 36 1.39 -5.89 -17.91
CA ILE A 36 1.57 -5.50 -19.32
C ILE A 36 0.37 -4.69 -19.83
N ILE A 37 -0.80 -4.85 -19.20
CA ILE A 37 -2.02 -4.10 -19.53
C ILE A 37 -2.09 -2.81 -18.70
N ILE A 38 -1.75 -2.89 -17.41
CA ILE A 38 -1.84 -1.77 -16.46
C ILE A 38 -0.89 -0.64 -16.85
N VAL A 39 0.35 -0.97 -17.19
CA VAL A 39 1.39 0.05 -17.46
C VAL A 39 1.01 0.96 -18.64
N PRO A 40 0.67 0.45 -19.84
CA PRO A 40 0.24 1.30 -20.95
C PRO A 40 -1.08 2.02 -20.67
N ALA A 41 -2.03 1.38 -20.00
CA ALA A 41 -3.33 1.99 -19.70
C ALA A 41 -3.19 3.22 -18.79
N ILE A 42 -2.44 3.09 -17.69
CA ILE A 42 -2.20 4.20 -16.77
C ILE A 42 -1.33 5.27 -17.41
N TRP A 43 -0.33 4.89 -18.21
CA TRP A 43 0.45 5.85 -18.98
C TRP A 43 -0.44 6.66 -19.94
N LEU A 44 -1.30 6.02 -20.73
CA LEU A 44 -2.22 6.71 -21.65
C LEU A 44 -3.17 7.66 -20.93
N LEU A 45 -3.74 7.24 -19.80
CA LEU A 45 -4.62 8.06 -18.97
C LEU A 45 -3.93 9.30 -18.40
N THR A 46 -2.62 9.24 -18.19
CA THR A 46 -1.84 10.32 -17.57
C THR A 46 -1.02 11.15 -18.57
N SER A 47 -0.83 10.68 -19.82
CA SER A 47 0.01 11.32 -20.84
C SER A 47 -0.76 11.93 -22.02
N SER A 48 -1.99 11.49 -22.30
CA SER A 48 -2.76 11.97 -23.45
C SER A 48 -3.46 13.31 -23.14
N GLY A 49 -3.29 14.31 -24.02
CA GLY A 49 -3.87 15.66 -23.91
C GLY A 49 -5.40 15.76 -24.07
N LEU A 50 -6.15 14.71 -23.69
CA LEU A 50 -7.59 14.75 -23.42
C LEU A 50 -7.77 15.24 -21.98
N ASP A 51 -7.76 16.55 -21.71
CA ASP A 51 -7.89 17.14 -20.35
C ASP A 51 -7.39 16.19 -19.25
N SER A 52 -6.11 15.78 -19.36
CA SER A 52 -5.57 14.58 -18.71
C SER A 52 -6.04 14.50 -17.26
N LEU A 53 -6.76 13.44 -16.89
CA LEU A 53 -7.10 13.20 -15.49
C LEU A 53 -5.79 13.26 -14.71
N SER A 54 -5.66 14.24 -13.80
CA SER A 54 -4.43 14.38 -13.04
C SER A 54 -4.14 13.07 -12.31
N VAL A 55 -2.86 12.81 -12.02
CA VAL A 55 -2.46 11.63 -11.23
C VAL A 55 -3.30 11.53 -9.95
N ASP A 56 -3.66 12.67 -9.36
CA ASP A 56 -4.51 12.74 -8.16
C ASP A 56 -5.92 12.20 -8.40
N VAL A 57 -6.55 12.51 -9.54
CA VAL A 57 -7.89 12.02 -9.86
C VAL A 57 -7.85 10.50 -10.10
N VAL A 58 -6.90 10.03 -10.92
CA VAL A 58 -6.75 8.58 -11.17
C VAL A 58 -6.50 7.83 -9.87
N SER A 59 -5.58 8.32 -9.04
CA SER A 59 -5.23 7.70 -7.77
C SER A 59 -6.38 7.75 -6.76
N THR A 60 -7.18 8.82 -6.75
CA THR A 60 -8.38 8.94 -5.90
C THR A 60 -9.45 7.94 -6.31
N LEU A 61 -9.70 7.79 -7.62
CA LEU A 61 -10.66 6.82 -8.13
C LEU A 61 -10.22 5.39 -7.82
N VAL A 62 -8.94 5.06 -8.00
CA VAL A 62 -8.40 3.75 -7.64
C VAL A 62 -8.45 3.54 -6.12
N ALA A 63 -8.11 4.54 -5.31
CA ALA A 63 -8.23 4.42 -3.85
C ALA A 63 -9.69 4.20 -3.40
N ALA A 64 -10.66 4.80 -4.07
CA ALA A 64 -12.08 4.63 -3.76
C ALA A 64 -12.63 3.29 -4.24
N PHE A 65 -12.42 2.94 -5.51
CA PHE A 65 -13.11 1.82 -6.14
C PHE A 65 -12.26 0.56 -6.28
N GLY A 66 -10.96 0.76 -6.47
CA GLY A 66 -9.96 -0.30 -6.37
C GLY A 66 -9.77 -0.69 -4.91
N ALA A 67 -9.01 0.11 -4.16
CA ALA A 67 -8.62 -0.19 -2.78
C ALA A 67 -9.83 -0.33 -1.82
N MET A 68 -10.67 0.70 -1.66
CA MET A 68 -11.80 0.57 -0.71
C MET A 68 -12.90 -0.36 -1.24
N GLY A 69 -13.21 -0.32 -2.53
CA GLY A 69 -14.27 -1.13 -3.12
C GLY A 69 -14.03 -2.64 -2.99
N HIS A 70 -12.80 -3.12 -3.21
CA HIS A 70 -12.51 -4.56 -3.18
C HIS A 70 -12.61 -5.19 -1.78
N HIS A 71 -12.63 -4.39 -0.72
CA HIS A 71 -12.86 -4.89 0.64
C HIS A 71 -14.23 -5.59 0.77
N PHE A 72 -15.23 -5.10 0.04
CA PHE A 72 -16.62 -5.55 0.13
C PHE A 72 -16.82 -7.05 -0.18
N PRO A 73 -16.22 -7.61 -1.25
CA PRO A 73 -16.18 -9.06 -1.50
C PRO A 73 -15.81 -9.94 -0.30
N GLY A 74 -14.82 -9.52 0.50
CA GLY A 74 -14.39 -10.26 1.69
C GLY A 74 -15.47 -10.26 2.76
N MET A 75 -16.18 -9.14 2.91
CA MET A 75 -17.31 -9.00 3.84
C MET A 75 -18.51 -9.85 3.39
N ILE A 76 -18.90 -9.80 2.11
CA ILE A 76 -19.98 -10.66 1.58
C ILE A 76 -19.68 -12.12 1.92
N ARG A 77 -18.45 -12.57 1.69
CA ARG A 77 -18.06 -13.94 2.02
C ARG A 77 -18.14 -14.21 3.52
N ALA A 78 -17.58 -13.34 4.35
CA ALA A 78 -17.53 -13.54 5.80
C ALA A 78 -18.92 -13.65 6.43
N TYR A 79 -19.89 -12.84 5.97
CA TYR A 79 -21.23 -12.76 6.57
C TYR A 79 -22.31 -13.54 5.83
N CYS A 80 -22.18 -13.75 4.52
CA CYS A 80 -23.17 -14.48 3.73
C CYS A 80 -22.84 -15.97 3.55
N ASP A 81 -21.60 -16.41 3.84
CA ASP A 81 -21.28 -17.84 3.95
C ASP A 81 -21.62 -18.33 5.37
N ARG A 82 -22.79 -18.96 5.50
CA ARG A 82 -23.31 -19.46 6.79
C ARG A 82 -22.35 -20.44 7.47
N GLU A 83 -21.68 -21.30 6.71
CA GLU A 83 -20.73 -22.28 7.24
C GLU A 83 -19.50 -21.58 7.81
N LEU A 84 -18.94 -20.64 7.04
CA LEU A 84 -17.77 -19.87 7.45
C LEU A 84 -18.08 -18.99 8.67
N PHE A 85 -19.23 -18.29 8.64
CA PHE A 85 -19.67 -17.43 9.73
C PHE A 85 -19.89 -18.24 11.01
N GLN A 86 -20.58 -19.37 10.96
CA GLN A 86 -20.79 -20.21 12.15
C GLN A 86 -19.47 -20.73 12.73
N ARG A 87 -18.51 -21.09 11.88
CA ARG A 87 -17.19 -21.57 12.31
C ARG A 87 -16.36 -20.50 13.02
N PHE A 88 -16.49 -19.23 12.63
CA PHE A 88 -15.70 -18.13 13.17
C PHE A 88 -16.55 -17.02 13.82
N ARG A 89 -17.76 -17.36 14.30
CA ARG A 89 -18.79 -16.40 14.72
C ARG A 89 -18.29 -15.31 15.65
N GLY A 90 -17.62 -15.67 16.76
CA GLY A 90 -17.11 -14.65 17.68
C GLY A 90 -16.04 -13.77 17.05
N ARG A 91 -15.18 -14.33 16.19
CA ARG A 91 -14.16 -13.55 15.47
C ARG A 91 -14.79 -12.55 14.50
N PHE A 92 -15.89 -12.92 13.85
CA PHE A 92 -16.61 -12.05 12.90
C PHE A 92 -17.61 -11.09 13.56
N ILE A 93 -17.81 -11.18 14.87
CA ILE A 93 -18.60 -10.22 15.65
C ILE A 93 -17.66 -9.27 16.40
N PHE A 94 -16.72 -9.80 17.18
CA PHE A 94 -15.88 -8.98 18.06
C PHE A 94 -14.76 -8.23 17.31
N ALA A 95 -14.06 -8.86 16.37
CA ALA A 95 -12.94 -8.19 15.70
C ALA A 95 -13.37 -6.93 14.91
N PRO A 96 -14.49 -6.94 14.14
CA PRO A 96 -14.97 -5.73 13.47
C PRO A 96 -15.36 -4.62 14.42
N LEU A 97 -16.02 -4.93 15.54
CA LEU A 97 -16.42 -3.93 16.52
C LEU A 97 -15.19 -3.28 17.17
N VAL A 98 -14.22 -4.09 17.60
CA VAL A 98 -12.97 -3.61 18.19
C VAL A 98 -12.21 -2.75 17.18
N LEU A 99 -12.02 -3.24 15.94
CA LEU A 99 -11.30 -2.50 14.91
C LEU A 99 -12.01 -1.20 14.53
N LEU A 100 -13.33 -1.20 14.43
CA LEU A 100 -14.10 0.00 14.13
C LEU A 100 -13.93 1.06 15.21
N VAL A 101 -14.14 0.69 16.48
CA VAL A 101 -14.00 1.62 17.62
C VAL A 101 -12.56 2.13 17.71
N SER A 102 -11.57 1.23 17.63
CA SER A 102 -10.16 1.62 17.68
C SER A 102 -9.76 2.51 16.52
N CYS A 103 -10.12 2.20 15.27
CA CYS A 103 -9.72 3.02 14.12
C CYS A 103 -10.40 4.39 14.12
N ILE A 104 -11.67 4.48 14.54
CA ILE A 104 -12.34 5.78 14.72
C ILE A 104 -11.64 6.59 15.81
N TYR A 105 -11.31 5.98 16.95
CA TYR A 105 -10.58 6.65 18.01
C TYR A 105 -9.21 7.16 17.53
N PHE A 106 -8.40 6.31 16.89
CA PHE A 106 -7.08 6.71 16.38
C PHE A 106 -7.19 7.83 15.35
N SER A 107 -8.18 7.77 14.46
CA SER A 107 -8.39 8.81 13.45
C SER A 107 -8.84 10.14 14.07
N GLN A 108 -9.76 10.11 15.04
CA GLN A 108 -10.23 11.32 15.75
C GLN A 108 -9.15 11.94 16.63
N GLN A 109 -8.24 11.13 17.18
CA GLN A 109 -7.09 11.60 17.95
C GLN A 109 -5.88 11.93 17.07
N HIS A 110 -5.99 11.78 15.74
CA HIS A 110 -4.92 12.03 14.78
C HIS A 110 -3.63 11.27 15.10
N LEU A 111 -3.77 10.00 15.51
CA LEU A 111 -2.65 9.17 15.93
C LEU A 111 -1.92 8.54 14.74
N ASN A 112 -0.63 8.86 14.60
CA ASN A 112 0.26 8.41 13.53
C ASN A 112 0.57 6.91 13.62
N ALA A 113 0.52 6.32 14.82
CA ALA A 113 0.81 4.91 15.03
C ALA A 113 -0.08 4.00 14.15
N MET A 114 -1.33 4.40 13.90
CA MET A 114 -2.22 3.65 13.00
C MET A 114 -1.75 3.69 11.54
N VAL A 115 -1.18 4.80 11.08
CA VAL A 115 -0.64 4.93 9.73
C VAL A 115 0.51 3.93 9.53
N LEU A 116 1.40 3.78 10.53
CA LEU A 116 2.47 2.79 10.50
C LEU A 116 1.91 1.36 10.47
N VAL A 117 0.88 1.06 11.27
CA VAL A 117 0.20 -0.23 11.25
C VAL A 117 -0.38 -0.53 9.87
N LEU A 118 -1.10 0.43 9.27
CA LEU A 118 -1.69 0.29 7.94
C LEU A 118 -0.64 0.09 6.86
N ALA A 119 0.48 0.84 6.91
CA ALA A 119 1.57 0.71 5.95
C ALA A 119 2.20 -0.69 6.00
N VAL A 120 2.63 -1.13 7.19
CA VAL A 120 3.23 -2.46 7.39
C VAL A 120 2.25 -3.56 6.99
N TRP A 121 0.98 -3.41 7.36
CA TRP A 121 -0.02 -4.42 7.07
C TRP A 121 -0.40 -4.48 5.59
N GLY A 122 -0.47 -3.34 4.90
CA GLY A 122 -0.68 -3.28 3.44
C GLY A 122 0.42 -4.02 2.68
N TYR A 123 1.68 -3.82 3.04
CA TYR A 123 2.81 -4.54 2.43
C TYR A 123 2.73 -6.05 2.71
N TRP A 124 2.44 -6.42 3.96
CA TRP A 124 2.25 -7.81 4.34
C TRP A 124 1.12 -8.46 3.55
N HIS A 125 -0.01 -7.76 3.36
CA HIS A 125 -1.16 -8.24 2.63
C HIS A 125 -0.84 -8.49 1.15
N GLY A 126 -0.26 -7.50 0.46
CA GLY A 126 0.17 -7.66 -0.94
C GLY A 126 1.14 -8.84 -1.13
N MET A 127 2.12 -8.95 -0.23
CA MET A 127 3.05 -10.08 -0.19
C MET A 127 2.34 -11.43 0.00
N MET A 128 1.41 -11.50 0.95
CA MET A 128 0.67 -12.72 1.27
C MET A 128 -0.28 -13.15 0.15
N GLN A 129 -0.81 -12.22 -0.65
CA GLN A 129 -1.56 -12.54 -1.86
C GLN A 129 -0.67 -13.24 -2.90
N VAL A 130 0.51 -12.68 -3.22
CA VAL A 130 1.45 -13.31 -4.18
C VAL A 130 1.89 -14.69 -3.69
N TYR A 131 2.23 -14.81 -2.40
CA TYR A 131 2.53 -16.10 -1.79
C TYR A 131 1.34 -17.06 -1.86
N GLY A 132 0.12 -16.58 -1.62
CA GLY A 132 -1.11 -17.34 -1.73
C GLY A 132 -1.31 -17.94 -3.12
N PHE A 133 -1.15 -17.14 -4.18
CA PHE A 133 -1.19 -17.64 -5.56
C PHE A 133 -0.10 -18.67 -5.82
N ALA A 134 1.14 -18.43 -5.38
CA ALA A 134 2.24 -19.40 -5.48
C ALA A 134 1.86 -20.76 -4.86
N ARG A 135 1.21 -20.75 -3.69
CA ARG A 135 0.71 -21.97 -3.04
C ARG A 135 -0.42 -22.66 -3.80
N ILE A 136 -1.32 -21.91 -4.44
CA ILE A 136 -2.41 -22.47 -5.26
C ILE A 136 -1.83 -23.18 -6.49
N TYR A 137 -0.89 -22.55 -7.18
CA TYR A 137 -0.24 -23.14 -8.35
C TYR A 137 0.65 -24.34 -8.01
N ASP A 138 1.31 -24.32 -6.85
CA ASP A 138 2.00 -25.52 -6.34
C ASP A 138 1.01 -26.65 -6.07
N ALA A 139 -0.12 -26.38 -5.42
CA ALA A 139 -1.14 -27.39 -5.17
C ALA A 139 -1.71 -27.99 -6.47
N LYS A 140 -1.92 -27.17 -7.51
CA LYS A 140 -2.36 -27.60 -8.84
C LYS A 140 -1.32 -28.37 -9.63
N ALA A 141 -0.04 -28.08 -9.42
CA ALA A 141 1.05 -28.84 -10.00
C ALA A 141 1.35 -30.17 -9.26
N GLY A 142 0.74 -30.38 -8.08
CA GLY A 142 1.09 -31.49 -7.19
C GLY A 142 2.44 -31.30 -6.49
N SER A 143 2.92 -30.05 -6.35
CA SER A 143 4.11 -29.70 -5.58
C SER A 143 3.78 -29.67 -4.09
N THR A 144 4.20 -30.72 -3.38
CA THR A 144 3.79 -30.98 -1.98
C THR A 144 4.90 -30.78 -0.94
N ALA A 145 6.13 -30.48 -1.36
CA ALA A 145 7.26 -30.32 -0.45
C ALA A 145 7.05 -29.10 0.48
N ALA A 146 6.99 -29.34 1.80
CA ALA A 146 6.75 -28.29 2.79
C ALA A 146 7.86 -27.24 2.82
N ILE A 147 9.12 -27.66 2.61
CA ILE A 147 10.27 -26.76 2.56
C ILE A 147 10.21 -25.78 1.38
N THR A 148 9.57 -26.16 0.27
CA THR A 148 9.34 -25.26 -0.86
C THR A 148 8.44 -24.11 -0.48
N ALA A 149 7.37 -24.35 0.28
CA ALA A 149 6.48 -23.29 0.77
C ALA A 149 7.22 -22.29 1.66
N TYR A 150 8.19 -22.75 2.46
CA TYR A 150 9.00 -21.88 3.30
C TYR A 150 9.91 -20.96 2.48
N TRP A 151 10.59 -21.50 1.47
CA TRP A 151 11.41 -20.70 0.55
C TRP A 151 10.59 -19.74 -0.30
N ASP A 152 9.40 -20.16 -0.77
CA ASP A 152 8.46 -19.28 -1.47
C ASP A 152 8.07 -18.09 -0.58
N TRP A 153 7.79 -18.35 0.71
CA TRP A 153 7.42 -17.31 1.68
C TRP A 153 8.58 -16.35 1.97
N LEU A 154 9.79 -16.87 2.19
CA LEU A 154 10.98 -16.03 2.37
C LEU A 154 11.26 -15.17 1.14
N LEU A 155 11.12 -15.73 -0.06
CA LEU A 155 11.31 -14.99 -1.31
C LEU A 155 10.32 -13.83 -1.41
N CYS A 156 9.04 -14.05 -1.09
CA CYS A 156 8.07 -12.96 -1.03
C CYS A 156 8.43 -11.93 0.05
N LEU A 157 8.80 -12.36 1.25
CA LEU A 157 9.15 -11.47 2.37
C LEU A 157 10.30 -10.52 2.02
N PHE A 158 11.41 -11.08 1.54
CA PHE A 158 12.59 -10.28 1.20
C PHE A 158 12.39 -9.53 -0.12
N GLY A 159 11.68 -10.11 -1.09
CA GLY A 159 11.34 -9.44 -2.35
C GLY A 159 10.50 -8.19 -2.14
N PHE A 160 9.47 -8.24 -1.28
CA PHE A 160 8.63 -7.08 -0.97
C PHE A 160 9.31 -6.11 0.00
N GLY A 161 9.91 -6.63 1.08
CA GLY A 161 10.50 -5.81 2.13
C GLY A 161 11.72 -5.00 1.65
N LEU A 162 12.58 -5.57 0.80
CA LEU A 162 13.74 -4.85 0.29
C LEU A 162 13.35 -3.68 -0.61
N ALA A 163 12.25 -3.79 -1.38
CA ALA A 163 11.75 -2.69 -2.19
C ALA A 163 11.32 -1.49 -1.34
N VAL A 164 10.75 -1.70 -0.15
CA VAL A 164 10.40 -0.61 0.78
C VAL A 164 11.65 0.16 1.23
N LEU A 165 12.77 -0.55 1.47
CA LEU A 165 14.03 0.08 1.87
C LEU A 165 14.70 0.89 0.74
N TYR A 166 14.46 0.51 -0.52
CA TYR A 166 15.04 1.17 -1.70
C TYR A 166 14.09 2.18 -2.36
N SER A 167 12.80 2.12 -2.06
CA SER A 167 11.83 3.14 -2.44
C SER A 167 12.03 4.38 -1.57
N HIS A 168 12.50 5.47 -2.18
CA HIS A 168 12.76 6.72 -1.45
C HIS A 168 11.50 7.24 -0.75
N GLY A 169 10.37 7.29 -1.46
CA GLY A 169 9.11 7.76 -0.89
C GLY A 169 8.55 6.84 0.19
N GLN A 170 8.58 5.51 0.00
CA GLN A 170 8.06 4.60 1.05
C GLN A 170 8.93 4.64 2.30
N LEU A 171 10.26 4.65 2.13
CA LEU A 171 11.17 4.76 3.27
C LEU A 171 10.94 6.09 4.01
N ALA A 172 10.82 7.20 3.28
CA ALA A 172 10.54 8.50 3.87
C ALA A 172 9.21 8.50 4.64
N ASN A 173 8.15 7.92 4.08
CA ASN A 173 6.85 7.80 4.75
C ASN A 173 6.92 6.94 6.02
N VAL A 174 7.57 5.77 5.95
CA VAL A 174 7.72 4.87 7.11
C VAL A 174 8.53 5.54 8.22
N LEU A 175 9.67 6.16 7.88
CA LEU A 175 10.50 6.87 8.85
C LEU A 175 9.78 8.10 9.40
N SER A 176 9.10 8.87 8.57
CA SER A 176 8.32 10.03 9.01
C SER A 176 7.22 9.62 9.98
N SER A 177 6.45 8.55 9.68
CA SER A 177 5.44 8.03 10.61
C SER A 177 6.07 7.48 11.89
N TRP A 178 7.22 6.80 11.79
CA TRP A 178 7.96 6.31 12.96
C TRP A 178 8.38 7.45 13.89
N TYR A 179 8.99 8.51 13.36
CA TYR A 179 9.39 9.69 14.15
C TYR A 179 8.17 10.44 14.69
N ALA A 180 7.13 10.60 13.87
CA ALA A 180 5.87 11.23 14.27
C ALA A 180 5.04 10.38 15.24
N SER A 181 5.47 9.15 15.53
CA SER A 181 4.91 8.28 16.57
C SER A 181 5.79 8.14 17.82
N GLY A 182 6.92 8.86 17.87
CA GLY A 182 7.81 8.90 19.04
C GLY A 182 8.91 7.86 18.98
N GLY A 183 9.12 7.26 17.80
CA GLY A 183 10.25 6.39 17.54
C GLY A 183 11.57 7.16 17.56
N PRO A 184 12.68 6.54 18.02
CA PRO A 184 14.00 7.14 17.98
C PRO A 184 14.43 7.45 16.55
N LEU A 185 15.28 8.49 16.40
CA LEU A 185 15.93 8.80 15.13
C LEU A 185 16.84 7.65 14.71
N PHE A 186 16.79 7.32 13.42
CA PHE A 186 17.80 6.48 12.80
C PHE A 186 18.84 7.37 12.13
N GLU A 187 20.10 7.10 12.45
CA GLU A 187 21.21 7.73 11.76
C GLU A 187 21.30 7.22 10.32
N PRO A 188 21.72 8.06 9.35
CA PRO A 188 21.86 7.67 7.95
C PRO A 188 22.70 6.39 7.75
N GLU A 189 23.74 6.22 8.56
CA GLU A 189 24.61 5.05 8.57
C GLU A 189 23.88 3.76 8.96
N GLN A 190 22.94 3.84 9.91
CA GLN A 190 22.12 2.71 10.33
C GLN A 190 21.18 2.29 9.20
N ILE A 191 20.60 3.25 8.47
CA ILE A 191 19.75 2.97 7.30
C ILE A 191 20.57 2.28 6.19
N VAL A 192 21.79 2.76 5.93
CA VAL A 192 22.70 2.12 4.96
C VAL A 192 23.05 0.69 5.39
N LEU A 193 23.32 0.47 6.67
CA LEU A 193 23.59 -0.87 7.21
C LEU A 193 22.37 -1.80 7.03
N ILE A 194 21.17 -1.33 7.37
CA ILE A 194 19.92 -2.09 7.20
C ILE A 194 19.71 -2.49 5.74
N ARG A 195 19.93 -1.57 4.79
CA ARG A 195 19.88 -1.86 3.34
C ARG A 195 20.87 -2.95 2.95
N ARG A 196 22.14 -2.85 3.38
CA ARG A 196 23.18 -3.85 3.08
C ARG A 196 22.82 -5.23 3.61
N ILE A 197 22.35 -5.30 4.86
CA ILE A 197 21.87 -6.55 5.47
C ILE A 197 20.70 -7.12 4.66
N GLY A 198 19.75 -6.28 4.27
CA GLY A 198 18.60 -6.67 3.45
C GLY A 198 19.01 -7.26 2.10
N VAL A 199 20.00 -6.67 1.42
CA VAL A 199 20.56 -7.19 0.16
C VAL A 199 21.20 -8.56 0.36
N VAL A 200 22.10 -8.70 1.35
CA VAL A 200 22.77 -9.98 1.65
C VAL A 200 21.75 -11.07 1.96
N ALA A 201 20.77 -10.77 2.81
CA ALA A 201 19.71 -11.71 3.15
C ALA A 201 18.87 -12.12 1.93
N THR A 202 18.56 -11.17 1.04
CA THR A 202 17.84 -11.45 -0.21
C THR A 202 18.63 -12.37 -1.14
N VAL A 203 19.94 -12.17 -1.27
CA VAL A 203 20.83 -13.06 -2.05
C VAL A 203 20.84 -14.46 -1.45
N VAL A 204 20.98 -14.59 -0.13
CA VAL A 204 20.91 -15.89 0.57
C VAL A 204 19.58 -16.59 0.30
N VAL A 205 18.47 -15.85 0.35
CA VAL A 205 17.13 -16.39 0.07
C VAL A 205 16.99 -16.84 -1.39
N LEU A 206 17.50 -16.08 -2.35
CA LEU A 206 17.49 -16.45 -3.77
C LEU A 206 18.30 -17.74 -4.03
N VAL A 207 19.49 -17.83 -3.47
CA VAL A 207 20.34 -19.04 -3.57
C VAL A 207 19.65 -20.23 -2.91
N GLY A 208 19.07 -20.04 -1.72
CA GLY A 208 18.33 -21.08 -0.99
C GLY A 208 17.09 -21.56 -1.75
N PHE A 209 16.32 -20.62 -2.31
CA PHE A 209 15.16 -20.91 -3.16
C PHE A 209 15.54 -21.72 -4.39
N GLY A 210 16.55 -21.28 -5.15
CA GLY A 210 17.03 -21.98 -6.35
C GLY A 210 17.61 -23.36 -6.04
N SER A 211 18.42 -23.45 -4.98
CA SER A 211 18.98 -24.72 -4.52
C SER A 211 17.88 -25.70 -4.11
N ASN A 212 16.88 -25.23 -3.34
CA ASN A 212 15.74 -26.06 -2.97
C ASN A 212 14.96 -26.51 -4.20
N TYR A 213 14.69 -25.62 -5.17
CA TYR A 213 13.99 -25.97 -6.40
C TYR A 213 14.68 -27.13 -7.14
N ILE A 214 16.01 -27.04 -7.33
CA ILE A 214 16.82 -28.08 -7.97
C ILE A 214 16.83 -29.38 -7.15
N VAL A 215 17.02 -29.29 -5.83
CA VAL A 215 17.06 -30.46 -4.94
C VAL A 215 15.72 -31.20 -4.95
N GLN A 216 14.59 -30.48 -4.90
CA GLN A 216 13.28 -31.11 -4.94
C GLN A 216 13.01 -31.76 -6.31
N MET A 217 13.41 -31.14 -7.42
CA MET A 217 13.36 -31.78 -8.74
C MET A 217 14.15 -33.08 -8.78
N ARG A 218 15.40 -33.09 -8.26
CA ARG A 218 16.24 -34.30 -8.21
C ARG A 218 15.65 -35.39 -7.31
N ARG A 219 14.89 -35.02 -6.28
CA ARG A 219 14.16 -35.94 -5.40
C ARG A 219 12.83 -36.44 -6.00
N GLY A 220 12.50 -36.04 -7.24
CA GLY A 220 11.28 -36.47 -7.93
C GLY A 220 10.02 -35.68 -7.57
N TYR A 221 10.12 -34.59 -6.80
CA TYR A 221 8.99 -33.71 -6.56
C TYR A 221 8.71 -32.85 -7.80
N ARG A 222 7.44 -32.83 -8.22
CA ARG A 222 6.96 -31.93 -9.27
C ARG A 222 7.10 -30.47 -8.84
N GLN A 223 7.46 -29.60 -9.77
CA GLN A 223 7.53 -28.16 -9.57
C GLN A 223 6.47 -27.44 -10.42
N SER A 224 5.95 -26.34 -9.89
CA SER A 224 5.07 -25.45 -10.65
C SER A 224 5.89 -24.40 -11.38
N HIS A 225 5.83 -24.39 -12.71
CA HIS A 225 6.46 -23.34 -13.52
C HIS A 225 5.62 -22.06 -13.53
N VAL A 226 4.28 -22.18 -13.42
CA VAL A 226 3.38 -21.01 -13.32
C VAL A 226 3.61 -20.24 -12.03
N LYS A 227 3.95 -20.95 -10.93
CA LYS A 227 4.38 -20.30 -9.69
C LYS A 227 5.57 -19.35 -9.91
N LEU A 228 6.57 -19.77 -10.69
CA LEU A 228 7.74 -18.92 -10.96
C LEU A 228 7.33 -17.64 -11.68
N LEU A 229 6.40 -17.73 -12.63
CA LEU A 229 5.86 -16.56 -13.33
C LEU A 229 5.09 -15.63 -12.39
N ILE A 230 4.29 -16.17 -11.46
CA ILE A 230 3.58 -15.39 -10.45
C ILE A 230 4.55 -14.69 -9.49
N LEU A 231 5.58 -15.39 -9.01
CA LEU A 231 6.57 -14.81 -8.12
C LEU A 231 7.37 -13.70 -8.84
N ALA A 232 7.79 -13.97 -10.07
CA ALA A 232 8.52 -12.99 -10.89
C ALA A 232 7.66 -11.76 -11.22
N SER A 233 6.41 -11.97 -11.65
CA SER A 233 5.48 -10.88 -11.95
C SER A 233 5.11 -10.10 -10.70
N GLY A 234 4.71 -10.76 -9.61
CA GLY A 234 4.28 -10.11 -8.39
C GLY A 234 5.39 -9.31 -7.71
N ILE A 235 6.57 -9.91 -7.52
CA ILE A 235 7.72 -9.23 -6.91
C ILE A 235 8.30 -8.19 -7.88
N GLY A 236 8.46 -8.55 -9.16
CA GLY A 236 9.01 -7.64 -10.16
C GLY A 236 8.13 -6.41 -10.38
N PHE A 237 6.81 -6.57 -10.44
CA PHE A 237 5.89 -5.46 -10.59
C PHE A 237 5.81 -4.60 -9.33
N TRP A 238 5.90 -5.21 -8.13
CA TRP A 238 6.07 -4.46 -6.89
C TRP A 238 7.33 -3.57 -6.92
N TRP A 239 8.48 -4.11 -7.35
CA TRP A 239 9.71 -3.33 -7.51
C TRP A 239 9.57 -2.21 -8.56
N TYR A 240 8.98 -2.51 -9.71
CA TYR A 240 8.70 -1.49 -10.72
C TYR A 240 7.85 -0.35 -10.15
N CYS A 241 6.76 -0.68 -9.45
CA CYS A 241 5.85 0.31 -8.89
C CYS A 241 6.46 1.12 -7.74
N MET A 242 7.21 0.49 -6.83
CA MET A 242 7.71 1.16 -5.63
C MET A 242 9.06 1.86 -5.84
N VAL A 243 9.89 1.36 -6.74
CA VAL A 243 11.28 1.82 -6.95
C VAL A 243 11.48 2.37 -8.36
N GLY A 244 10.86 1.76 -9.37
CA GLY A 244 11.02 2.17 -10.78
C GLY A 244 10.19 3.38 -11.19
N ILE A 245 9.12 3.71 -10.47
CA ILE A 245 8.28 4.89 -10.72
C ILE A 245 8.63 6.00 -9.73
N GLU A 246 8.93 7.20 -10.24
CA GLU A 246 9.27 8.37 -9.43
C GLU A 246 8.09 8.86 -8.57
N ASN A 247 6.89 8.89 -9.15
CA ASN A 247 5.68 9.27 -8.42
C ASN A 247 5.15 8.09 -7.61
N LEU A 248 5.42 8.11 -6.29
CA LEU A 248 5.00 7.04 -5.39
C LEU A 248 3.48 6.77 -5.41
N VAL A 249 2.66 7.81 -5.49
CA VAL A 249 1.19 7.67 -5.50
C VAL A 249 0.74 6.92 -6.75
N LEU A 250 1.34 7.24 -7.90
CA LEU A 250 1.12 6.52 -9.15
C LEU A 250 1.58 5.06 -9.03
N GLY A 251 2.77 4.83 -8.45
CA GLY A 251 3.29 3.48 -8.20
C GLY A 251 2.34 2.62 -7.34
N ILE A 252 1.87 3.15 -6.21
CA ILE A 252 0.87 2.49 -5.36
C ILE A 252 -0.39 2.21 -6.16
N THR A 253 -0.91 3.21 -6.88
CA THR A 253 -2.10 3.07 -7.73
C THR A 253 -1.97 1.93 -8.74
N MET A 254 -0.83 1.80 -9.43
CA MET A 254 -0.58 0.73 -10.38
C MET A 254 -0.59 -0.65 -9.72
N PHE A 255 0.05 -0.78 -8.55
CA PHE A 255 0.10 -2.04 -7.83
C PHE A 255 -1.25 -2.43 -7.21
N GLU A 256 -2.01 -1.46 -6.69
CA GLU A 256 -3.38 -1.68 -6.19
C GLU A 256 -4.28 -2.24 -7.32
N VAL A 257 -4.26 -1.65 -8.51
CA VAL A 257 -5.03 -2.19 -9.64
C VAL A 257 -4.63 -3.64 -9.97
N PHE A 258 -3.33 -3.95 -9.93
CA PHE A 258 -2.87 -5.34 -10.13
C PHE A 258 -3.38 -6.28 -9.04
N HIS A 259 -3.27 -5.85 -7.79
CA HIS A 259 -3.77 -6.57 -6.63
C HIS A 259 -5.28 -6.85 -6.74
N ASP A 260 -6.06 -5.83 -7.10
CA ASP A 260 -7.51 -5.87 -7.21
C ASP A 260 -7.99 -6.81 -8.31
N VAL A 261 -7.38 -6.73 -9.51
CA VAL A 261 -7.76 -7.59 -10.64
C VAL A 261 -7.57 -9.07 -10.27
N GLN A 262 -6.43 -9.40 -9.66
CA GLN A 262 -6.16 -10.75 -9.18
C GLN A 262 -7.17 -11.19 -8.12
N TYR A 263 -7.39 -10.33 -7.13
CA TYR A 263 -8.24 -10.61 -5.98
C TYR A 263 -9.71 -10.80 -6.39
N LEU A 264 -10.28 -9.87 -7.14
CA LEU A 264 -11.67 -9.93 -7.58
C LEU A 264 -11.92 -11.17 -8.45
N ALA A 265 -10.98 -11.51 -9.34
CA ALA A 265 -11.07 -12.70 -10.17
C ALA A 265 -11.06 -14.00 -9.33
N ILE A 266 -10.15 -14.13 -8.36
CA ILE A 266 -10.06 -15.35 -7.55
C ILE A 266 -11.24 -15.48 -6.58
N VAL A 267 -11.72 -14.38 -5.99
CA VAL A 267 -12.88 -14.41 -5.08
C VAL A 267 -14.16 -14.74 -5.82
N TRP A 268 -14.37 -14.17 -7.01
CA TRP A 268 -15.50 -14.52 -7.86
C TRP A 268 -15.49 -16.00 -8.21
N LEU A 269 -14.35 -16.51 -8.70
CA LEU A 269 -14.20 -17.92 -9.06
C LEU A 269 -14.45 -18.85 -7.87
N PHE A 270 -13.89 -18.51 -6.72
CA PHE A 270 -14.01 -19.30 -5.50
C PHE A 270 -15.47 -19.45 -5.08
N ASN A 271 -16.22 -18.35 -5.03
CA ASN A 271 -17.62 -18.38 -4.61
C ASN A 271 -18.51 -19.07 -5.63
N ARG A 272 -18.27 -18.86 -6.93
CA ARG A 272 -19.00 -19.56 -8.00
C ARG A 272 -18.85 -21.07 -7.89
N ARG A 273 -17.63 -21.57 -7.71
CA ARG A 273 -17.37 -23.02 -7.52
C ARG A 273 -18.06 -23.58 -6.28
N ARG A 274 -18.13 -22.82 -5.18
CA ARG A 274 -18.88 -23.25 -3.99
C ARG A 274 -20.37 -23.35 -4.27
N VAL A 275 -20.95 -22.38 -4.97
CA VAL A 275 -22.37 -22.38 -5.35
C VAL A 275 -22.70 -23.55 -6.30
N GLU A 276 -21.84 -23.83 -7.28
CA GLU A 276 -22.01 -24.94 -8.23
C GLU A 276 -21.79 -26.32 -7.57
N GLY A 277 -20.85 -26.42 -6.63
CA GLY A 277 -20.44 -27.68 -5.99
C GLY A 277 -21.35 -28.22 -4.89
N ASN A 278 -22.62 -27.81 -4.82
CA ASN A 278 -23.61 -28.23 -3.80
C ASN A 278 -23.16 -28.05 -2.34
N SER A 279 -22.29 -27.07 -2.07
CA SER A 279 -21.94 -26.75 -0.67
C SER A 279 -23.13 -26.09 0.05
N ARG A 280 -23.15 -26.13 1.40
CA ARG A 280 -24.21 -25.50 2.23
C ARG A 280 -24.10 -23.97 2.22
N VAL A 281 -24.14 -23.37 1.03
CA VAL A 281 -24.06 -21.92 0.83
C VAL A 281 -25.43 -21.29 1.06
N GLY A 282 -25.48 -20.14 1.72
CA GLY A 282 -26.70 -19.37 1.95
C GLY A 282 -27.32 -18.82 0.66
N ASN A 283 -28.61 -18.47 0.72
CA ASN A 283 -29.39 -18.01 -0.45
C ASN A 283 -28.81 -16.76 -1.11
N VAL A 284 -28.25 -15.84 -0.32
CA VAL A 284 -27.65 -14.59 -0.82
C VAL A 284 -26.47 -14.88 -1.75
N LEU A 285 -25.54 -15.74 -1.33
CA LEU A 285 -24.40 -16.13 -2.16
C LEU A 285 -24.85 -16.90 -3.41
N ARG A 286 -25.85 -17.78 -3.30
CA ARG A 286 -26.40 -18.49 -4.49
C ARG A 286 -27.01 -17.51 -5.50
N PHE A 287 -27.73 -16.51 -5.01
CA PHE A 287 -28.31 -15.46 -5.85
C PHE A 287 -27.23 -14.64 -6.54
N LEU A 288 -26.23 -14.16 -5.78
CA LEU A 288 -25.20 -13.26 -6.28
C LEU A 288 -24.16 -13.95 -7.18
N PHE A 289 -23.80 -15.20 -6.91
CA PHE A 289 -22.77 -15.93 -7.66
C PHE A 289 -23.33 -16.97 -8.63
N ARG A 290 -24.63 -16.90 -8.98
CA ARG A 290 -25.17 -17.68 -10.11
C ARG A 290 -24.53 -17.24 -11.42
N GLY A 291 -24.45 -18.14 -12.39
CA GLY A 291 -23.86 -17.89 -13.71
C GLY A 291 -24.68 -16.88 -14.53
N SER A 292 -24.53 -15.58 -14.27
CA SER A 292 -25.23 -14.51 -14.96
C SER A 292 -24.36 -13.24 -15.03
N VAL A 293 -24.27 -12.64 -16.22
CA VAL A 293 -23.52 -11.38 -16.44
C VAL A 293 -24.11 -10.24 -15.61
N TRP A 294 -25.44 -10.20 -15.45
CA TRP A 294 -26.10 -9.19 -14.61
C TRP A 294 -25.67 -9.27 -13.15
N MET A 295 -25.29 -10.46 -12.67
CA MET A 295 -24.79 -10.61 -11.30
C MET A 295 -23.33 -10.19 -11.17
N ILE A 296 -22.53 -10.32 -12.23
CA ILE A 296 -21.20 -9.71 -12.30
C ILE A 296 -21.34 -8.18 -12.24
N LEU A 297 -22.25 -7.60 -13.04
CA LEU A 297 -22.50 -6.16 -13.03
C LEU A 297 -23.04 -5.67 -11.69
N LEU A 298 -23.96 -6.40 -11.06
CA LEU A 298 -24.44 -6.09 -9.70
C LEU A 298 -23.30 -6.14 -8.69
N TYR A 299 -22.44 -7.16 -8.76
CA TYR A 299 -21.29 -7.30 -7.87
C TYR A 299 -20.31 -6.14 -8.02
N LEU A 300 -19.98 -5.75 -9.25
CA LEU A 300 -19.16 -4.56 -9.52
C LEU A 300 -19.84 -3.26 -9.06
N GLY A 301 -21.16 -3.14 -9.25
CA GLY A 301 -21.93 -2.01 -8.76
C GLY A 301 -21.93 -1.88 -7.24
N LEU A 302 -21.99 -3.00 -6.51
CA LEU A 302 -21.89 -3.02 -5.05
C LEU A 302 -20.49 -2.66 -4.56
N ILE A 303 -19.43 -3.14 -5.25
CA ILE A 303 -18.04 -2.73 -5.01
C ILE A 303 -17.90 -1.21 -5.17
N PHE A 304 -18.45 -0.66 -6.25
CA PHE A 304 -18.42 0.77 -6.52
C PHE A 304 -19.18 1.56 -5.45
N ALA A 305 -20.40 1.12 -5.11
CA ALA A 305 -21.21 1.72 -4.06
C ALA A 305 -20.48 1.74 -2.72
N TYR A 306 -19.81 0.64 -2.34
CA TYR A 306 -19.03 0.57 -1.10
C TYR A 306 -17.83 1.52 -1.13
N GLY A 307 -17.16 1.64 -2.28
CA GLY A 307 -16.04 2.55 -2.49
C GLY A 307 -16.38 4.03 -2.28
N THR A 308 -17.64 4.42 -2.44
CA THR A 308 -18.09 5.82 -2.23
C THR A 308 -17.82 6.34 -0.82
N ILE A 309 -17.69 5.45 0.19
CA ILE A 309 -17.31 5.82 1.57
C ILE A 309 -15.95 6.54 1.59
N LYS A 310 -15.00 6.06 0.78
CA LYS A 310 -13.67 6.71 0.67
C LYS A 310 -13.80 8.09 0.05
N LEU A 311 -14.61 8.25 -0.99
CA LEU A 311 -14.85 9.56 -1.61
C LEU A 311 -15.54 10.52 -0.62
N ALA A 312 -16.54 10.05 0.11
CA ALA A 312 -17.21 10.82 1.16
C ALA A 312 -16.22 11.28 2.25
N SER A 313 -15.23 10.45 2.60
CA SER A 313 -14.19 10.86 3.56
C SER A 313 -13.29 11.99 3.05
N VAL A 314 -13.13 12.13 1.73
CA VAL A 314 -12.33 13.19 1.11
C VAL A 314 -13.14 14.47 0.94
N LEU A 315 -14.43 14.34 0.63
CA LEU A 315 -15.35 15.46 0.38
C LEU A 315 -15.99 16.04 1.66
N ALA A 316 -15.81 15.41 2.81
CA ALA A 316 -16.39 15.89 4.06
C ALA A 316 -15.71 17.19 4.55
N ASP A 317 -16.49 18.26 4.66
CA ASP A 317 -16.01 19.57 5.12
C ASP A 317 -15.78 19.62 6.64
N HIS A 318 -16.63 18.95 7.42
CA HIS A 318 -16.53 18.97 8.88
C HIS A 318 -15.47 17.96 9.36
N GLU A 319 -14.46 18.44 10.10
CA GLU A 319 -13.30 17.63 10.52
C GLU A 319 -13.69 16.35 11.28
N THR A 320 -14.63 16.45 12.22
CA THR A 320 -15.14 15.27 12.96
C THR A 320 -15.78 14.21 12.05
N ILE A 321 -16.53 14.63 11.02
CA ILE A 321 -17.16 13.72 10.07
C ILE A 321 -16.06 13.07 9.21
N LYS A 322 -15.13 13.88 8.71
CA LYS A 322 -13.97 13.44 7.94
C LYS A 322 -13.14 12.40 8.69
N SER A 323 -12.74 12.67 9.94
CA SER A 323 -11.95 11.75 10.75
C SER A 323 -12.73 10.48 11.11
N THR A 324 -14.04 10.58 11.35
CA THR A 324 -14.89 9.40 11.57
C THR A 324 -14.96 8.51 10.33
N LEU A 325 -15.20 9.09 9.15
CA LEU A 325 -15.21 8.35 7.87
C LEU A 325 -13.84 7.75 7.57
N LEU A 326 -12.75 8.47 7.84
CA LEU A 326 -11.38 7.94 7.70
C LEU A 326 -11.14 6.75 8.62
N GLY A 327 -11.61 6.81 9.87
CA GLY A 327 -11.54 5.68 10.81
C GLY A 327 -12.33 4.45 10.32
N ILE A 328 -13.49 4.66 9.67
CA ILE A 328 -14.24 3.58 9.01
C ILE A 328 -13.45 2.98 7.84
N VAL A 329 -12.80 3.81 7.02
CA VAL A 329 -11.93 3.35 5.93
C VAL A 329 -10.76 2.52 6.48
N TRP A 330 -10.09 2.99 7.54
CA TRP A 330 -9.02 2.24 8.20
C TRP A 330 -9.48 0.90 8.76
N ALA A 331 -10.64 0.87 9.44
CA ALA A 331 -11.22 -0.36 9.96
C ALA A 331 -11.55 -1.34 8.83
N SER A 332 -12.16 -0.85 7.74
CA SER A 332 -12.46 -1.66 6.55
C SER A 332 -11.20 -2.26 5.93
N THR A 333 -10.14 -1.46 5.82
CA THR A 333 -8.83 -1.89 5.30
C THR A 333 -8.24 -3.04 6.13
N ILE A 334 -8.15 -2.87 7.46
CA ILE A 334 -7.62 -3.93 8.33
C ILE A 334 -8.52 -5.18 8.31
N LEU A 335 -9.84 -5.01 8.29
CA LEU A 335 -10.78 -6.11 8.23
C LEU A 335 -10.70 -6.90 6.94
N HIS A 336 -10.53 -6.21 5.80
CA HIS A 336 -10.35 -6.85 4.51
C HIS A 336 -9.16 -7.81 4.56
N PHE A 337 -8.00 -7.31 5.00
CA PHE A 337 -6.80 -8.13 5.11
C PHE A 337 -6.99 -9.35 6.04
N TYR A 338 -7.74 -9.15 7.12
CA TYR A 338 -8.05 -10.20 8.07
C TYR A 338 -8.98 -11.28 7.47
N PHE A 339 -10.01 -10.89 6.74
CA PHE A 339 -10.94 -11.82 6.07
C PHE A 339 -10.28 -12.59 4.92
N ASP A 340 -9.37 -11.93 4.21
CA ASP A 340 -8.60 -12.55 3.14
C ASP A 340 -7.71 -13.69 3.61
N GLY A 341 -7.19 -13.58 4.84
CA GLY A 341 -6.45 -14.66 5.48
C GLY A 341 -7.19 -16.00 5.54
N PHE A 342 -8.51 -16.05 5.34
CA PHE A 342 -9.28 -17.30 5.25
C PHE A 342 -9.31 -17.90 3.83
N ILE A 343 -9.13 -17.07 2.79
CA ILE A 343 -9.08 -17.50 1.38
C ILE A 343 -7.73 -18.13 1.05
N TRP A 344 -6.65 -17.58 1.60
CA TRP A 344 -5.27 -18.03 1.31
C TRP A 344 -4.86 -19.31 2.07
N LYS A 345 -5.69 -19.82 2.99
CA LYS A 345 -5.41 -21.05 3.76
C LYS A 345 -5.67 -22.32 2.95
N VAL A 346 -4.81 -22.60 1.97
CA VAL A 346 -4.85 -23.80 1.11
C VAL A 346 -4.71 -25.13 1.89
N ARG A 347 -4.42 -25.08 3.19
CA ARG A 347 -4.46 -26.26 4.09
C ARG A 347 -5.88 -26.66 4.51
N GLU A 348 -6.85 -25.77 4.42
CA GLU A 348 -8.23 -26.04 4.85
C GLU A 348 -9.01 -26.73 3.73
N ALA A 349 -9.72 -27.83 4.06
CA ALA A 349 -10.43 -28.65 3.06
C ALA A 349 -11.51 -27.86 2.29
N SER A 350 -12.28 -27.01 2.98
CA SER A 350 -13.31 -26.17 2.35
C SER A 350 -12.72 -25.11 1.42
N THR A 351 -11.58 -24.53 1.78
CA THR A 351 -10.82 -23.61 0.94
C THR A 351 -10.24 -24.32 -0.27
N ARG A 352 -9.69 -25.53 -0.10
CA ARG A 352 -9.22 -26.36 -1.21
C ARG A 352 -10.34 -26.71 -2.19
N ALA A 353 -11.52 -27.04 -1.68
CA ALA A 353 -12.69 -27.32 -2.50
C ALA A 353 -13.13 -26.09 -3.31
N GLY A 354 -13.25 -24.92 -2.67
CA GLY A 354 -13.59 -23.68 -3.39
C GLY A 354 -12.55 -23.26 -4.44
N LEU A 355 -11.28 -23.65 -4.25
CA LEU A 355 -10.21 -23.45 -5.22
C LEU A 355 -10.12 -24.55 -6.29
N GLY A 356 -11.00 -25.55 -6.26
CA GLY A 356 -11.00 -26.67 -7.21
C GLY A 356 -9.79 -27.59 -7.07
N LEU A 357 -9.28 -27.78 -5.84
CA LEU A 357 -8.13 -28.64 -5.54
C LEU A 357 -8.53 -30.03 -5.01
N VAL A 358 -9.76 -30.20 -4.51
CA VAL A 358 -10.32 -31.45 -3.96
C VAL A 358 -11.84 -31.42 -4.15
N ASP A 359 -12.47 -32.60 -4.29
CA ASP A 359 -13.94 -32.72 -4.36
C ASP A 359 -14.63 -32.16 -3.11
N ALA A 360 -15.70 -31.39 -3.31
CA ALA A 360 -16.42 -30.66 -2.26
C ALA A 360 -17.01 -31.55 -1.15
N GLN A 361 -17.27 -32.83 -1.45
CA GLN A 361 -17.85 -33.79 -0.50
C GLN A 361 -16.90 -34.24 0.62
N ARG A 362 -15.58 -34.03 0.48
CA ARG A 362 -14.57 -34.45 1.49
C ARG A 362 -14.24 -33.39 2.56
N ALA A 363 -14.88 -32.22 2.52
CA ALA A 363 -14.61 -31.15 3.47
C ALA A 363 -15.37 -31.37 4.80
N ALA A 364 -14.75 -32.09 5.74
CA ALA A 364 -15.30 -32.20 7.10
C ALA A 364 -15.25 -30.83 7.82
N VAL A 365 -16.38 -30.41 8.39
CA VAL A 365 -16.51 -29.17 9.17
C VAL A 365 -15.96 -29.40 10.57
N GLN A 366 -14.73 -28.96 10.85
CA GLN A 366 -14.25 -28.85 12.23
C GLN A 366 -14.47 -27.43 12.74
N ALA A 367 -15.33 -27.29 13.75
CA ALA A 367 -15.53 -26.05 14.49
C ALA A 367 -14.28 -25.74 15.33
N HIS A 368 -13.80 -24.50 15.26
CA HIS A 368 -12.73 -24.01 16.15
C HIS A 368 -13.35 -23.10 17.20
N PRO A 369 -13.53 -23.54 18.45
CA PRO A 369 -14.02 -22.66 19.50
C PRO A 369 -13.05 -21.51 19.74
N LEU A 370 -13.59 -20.33 20.08
CA LEU A 370 -12.84 -19.08 20.30
C LEU A 370 -11.71 -19.24 21.32
N TRP A 371 -11.93 -20.06 22.34
CA TRP A 371 -11.01 -20.32 23.45
C TRP A 371 -9.93 -21.38 23.16
N LYS A 372 -9.97 -22.08 22.01
CA LYS A 372 -8.81 -22.87 21.53
C LYS A 372 -7.86 -22.02 20.69
N MET A 373 -7.70 -20.74 21.04
CA MET A 373 -6.53 -19.98 20.59
C MET A 373 -5.32 -20.60 21.27
N ASN A 374 -4.44 -21.20 20.48
CA ASN A 374 -3.16 -21.68 20.98
C ASN A 374 -2.46 -20.50 21.65
N SER A 375 -2.24 -20.54 22.96
CA SER A 375 -1.65 -19.45 23.75
C SER A 375 -0.30 -19.01 23.16
N PHE A 376 0.44 -19.96 22.59
CA PHE A 376 1.68 -19.73 21.86
C PHE A 376 1.51 -18.89 20.59
N HIS A 377 0.34 -18.85 19.98
CA HIS A 377 0.07 -18.00 18.82
C HIS A 377 -0.16 -16.54 19.21
N LEU A 378 -0.84 -16.28 20.34
CA LEU A 378 -0.99 -14.94 20.91
C LEU A 378 0.36 -14.32 21.28
N LEU A 379 1.24 -15.12 21.88
CA LEU A 379 2.60 -14.69 22.27
C LEU A 379 3.40 -14.15 21.08
N LYS A 380 3.20 -14.67 19.86
CA LYS A 380 3.88 -14.19 18.64
C LYS A 380 3.51 -12.76 18.27
N TRP A 381 2.35 -12.28 18.71
CA TRP A 381 1.86 -10.93 18.40
C TRP A 381 2.22 -9.90 19.48
N LEU A 382 2.67 -10.33 20.67
CA LEU A 382 3.03 -9.43 21.75
C LEU A 382 4.07 -8.37 21.37
N PRO A 383 5.14 -8.67 20.60
CA PRO A 383 6.09 -7.63 20.21
C PRO A 383 5.45 -6.55 19.35
N LEU A 384 4.61 -6.93 18.38
CA LEU A 384 3.94 -5.97 17.50
C LEU A 384 2.90 -5.15 18.27
N VAL A 385 2.06 -5.81 19.08
CA VAL A 385 1.05 -5.12 19.90
C VAL A 385 1.74 -4.21 20.92
N GLY A 386 2.80 -4.68 21.57
CA GLY A 386 3.59 -3.90 22.51
C GLY A 386 4.22 -2.66 21.86
N LEU A 387 4.76 -2.79 20.65
CA LEU A 387 5.30 -1.67 19.89
C LEU A 387 4.22 -0.63 19.55
N VAL A 388 3.07 -1.07 19.03
CA VAL A 388 1.96 -0.16 18.69
C VAL A 388 1.43 0.54 19.95
N CYS A 389 1.25 -0.20 21.05
CA CYS A 389 0.85 0.38 22.32
C CYS A 389 1.87 1.40 22.83
N TRP A 390 3.17 1.08 22.76
CA TRP A 390 4.23 2.00 23.17
C TRP A 390 4.21 3.30 22.35
N LEU A 391 4.13 3.21 21.02
CA LEU A 391 4.02 4.38 20.14
C LEU A 391 2.76 5.21 20.43
N THR A 392 1.62 4.54 20.63
CA THR A 392 0.35 5.20 20.95
C THR A 392 0.43 5.92 22.30
N ILE A 393 1.07 5.31 23.30
CA ILE A 393 1.29 5.94 24.61
C ILE A 393 2.15 7.20 24.46
N GLN A 394 3.19 7.17 23.63
CA GLN A 394 4.03 8.35 23.38
C GLN A 394 3.18 9.49 22.79
N GLU A 395 2.43 9.22 21.73
CA GLU A 395 1.57 10.22 21.09
C GLU A 395 0.50 10.78 22.04
N LEU A 396 -0.16 9.92 22.82
CA LEU A 396 -1.17 10.34 23.80
C LEU A 396 -0.59 11.09 25.01
N SER A 397 0.66 10.79 25.39
CA SER A 397 1.37 11.54 26.43
C SER A 397 1.75 12.96 25.99
N GLY A 398 1.59 13.26 24.70
CA GLY A 398 1.99 14.52 24.11
C GLY A 398 3.49 14.65 23.94
N SER A 399 4.28 13.57 24.01
CA SER A 399 5.72 13.57 23.76
C SER A 399 6.07 13.59 22.27
N VAL A 400 5.07 13.65 21.37
CA VAL A 400 5.22 13.46 19.92
C VAL A 400 4.25 14.34 19.11
N LEU A 401 4.59 14.59 17.83
CA LEU A 401 3.73 15.11 16.76
C LEU A 401 2.34 14.44 16.72
N SER A 402 1.27 15.21 16.98
CA SER A 402 -0.09 14.88 16.52
C SER A 402 -0.45 15.78 15.33
N SER A 403 -1.05 15.22 14.28
CA SER A 403 -1.20 15.86 12.96
C SER A 403 -2.33 16.91 12.85
N SER A 404 -2.78 17.54 13.94
CA SER A 404 -3.75 18.64 13.92
C SER A 404 -3.27 19.79 14.79
N GLU A 405 -3.11 20.98 14.19
CA GLU A 405 -2.92 22.33 14.78
C GLU A 405 -1.94 22.53 15.96
N LYS A 406 -1.23 21.51 16.43
CA LYS A 406 -0.20 21.57 17.49
C LYS A 406 1.20 21.63 16.89
N VAL A 407 1.35 22.36 15.78
CA VAL A 407 2.58 22.39 14.97
C VAL A 407 3.72 23.20 15.60
N GLU A 408 3.54 23.84 16.76
CA GLU A 408 4.58 24.73 17.30
C GLU A 408 5.13 24.44 18.70
N ARG A 409 4.70 23.38 19.39
CA ARG A 409 5.27 23.07 20.71
C ARG A 409 5.22 21.57 20.97
N VAL A 410 6.38 20.91 20.96
CA VAL A 410 6.80 19.95 22.00
C VAL A 410 8.26 19.51 21.80
N TRP A 411 8.78 19.38 20.57
CA TRP A 411 10.19 19.01 20.41
C TRP A 411 11.09 20.25 20.36
N PRO A 412 12.33 20.17 20.89
CA PRO A 412 13.36 21.16 20.60
C PRO A 412 13.53 21.29 19.07
N ASP A 413 13.65 22.51 18.57
CA ASP A 413 13.83 22.79 17.14
C ASP A 413 14.95 21.92 16.53
N GLU A 414 15.99 21.62 17.31
CA GLU A 414 17.11 20.76 16.94
C GLU A 414 16.67 19.35 16.50
N PHE A 415 15.70 18.73 17.17
CA PHE A 415 15.24 17.40 16.79
C PHE A 415 14.50 17.42 15.46
N TYR A 416 13.61 18.40 15.24
CA TYR A 416 12.90 18.56 13.97
C TYR A 416 13.84 18.81 12.81
N GLN A 417 14.89 19.60 13.05
CA GLN A 417 15.92 19.88 12.08
C GLN A 417 16.71 18.61 11.74
N ALA A 418 17.20 17.89 12.76
CA ALA A 418 17.91 16.62 12.60
C ALA A 418 17.06 15.58 11.86
N MET A 419 15.79 15.44 12.23
CA MET A 419 14.84 14.55 11.56
C MET A 419 14.74 14.84 10.05
N ARG A 420 14.54 16.11 9.66
CA ARG A 420 14.41 16.49 8.25
C ARG A 420 15.70 16.26 7.45
N LEU A 421 16.85 16.51 8.06
CA LEU A 421 18.15 16.24 7.44
C LEU A 421 18.37 14.73 7.29
N ASN A 422 18.14 13.94 8.34
CA ASN A 422 18.26 12.48 8.31
C ASN A 422 17.32 11.85 7.29
N LEU A 423 16.07 12.33 7.16
CA LEU A 423 15.13 11.87 6.14
C LEU A 423 15.67 12.13 4.73
N ALA A 424 16.20 13.33 4.47
CA ALA A 424 16.77 13.66 3.17
C ALA A 424 18.02 12.83 2.83
N GLU A 425 18.82 12.44 3.82
CA GLU A 425 19.97 11.55 3.60
C GLU A 425 19.57 10.08 3.44
N ALA A 426 18.58 9.61 4.20
CA ALA A 426 18.06 8.26 4.08
C ALA A 426 17.34 8.03 2.74
N ALA A 427 16.63 9.05 2.25
CA ALA A 427 15.84 9.03 1.02
C ALA A 427 16.25 10.16 0.05
N PRO A 428 17.43 10.06 -0.60
CA PRO A 428 17.96 11.12 -1.45
C PRO A 428 17.08 11.46 -2.66
N GLY A 429 16.32 10.49 -3.19
CA GLY A 429 15.38 10.72 -4.29
C GLY A 429 13.98 11.20 -3.86
N ASP A 430 13.70 11.36 -2.57
CA ASP A 430 12.40 11.89 -2.13
C ASP A 430 12.41 13.43 -2.15
N LEU A 431 11.78 14.01 -3.18
CA LEU A 431 11.76 15.46 -3.40
C LEU A 431 11.17 16.26 -2.23
N HIS A 432 10.21 15.68 -1.51
CA HIS A 432 9.63 16.34 -0.33
C HIS A 432 10.66 16.48 0.78
N SER A 433 11.35 15.39 1.14
CA SER A 433 12.42 15.38 2.14
C SER A 433 13.58 16.29 1.75
N GLN A 434 13.99 16.32 0.46
CA GLN A 434 15.04 17.23 0.00
C GLN A 434 14.65 18.71 0.17
N ARG A 435 13.41 19.08 -0.15
CA ARG A 435 12.89 20.45 0.05
C ARG A 435 12.82 20.81 1.53
N LEU A 436 12.34 19.90 2.38
CA LEU A 436 12.31 20.10 3.83
C LEU A 436 13.72 20.32 4.39
N ALA A 437 14.72 19.57 3.93
CA ALA A 437 16.11 19.77 4.31
C ALA A 437 16.64 21.15 3.86
N ALA A 438 16.31 21.61 2.65
CA ALA A 438 16.70 22.96 2.20
C ALA A 438 16.09 24.06 3.07
N VAL A 439 14.80 23.93 3.44
CA VAL A 439 14.14 24.85 4.38
C VAL A 439 14.81 24.83 5.76
N THR A 440 15.15 23.64 6.26
CA THR A 440 15.89 23.49 7.52
C THR A 440 17.24 24.20 7.47
N LEU A 441 18.03 24.00 6.42
CA LEU A 441 19.32 24.67 6.23
C LEU A 441 19.16 26.19 6.17
N ALA A 442 18.14 26.69 5.48
CA ALA A 442 17.85 28.11 5.41
C ALA A 442 17.51 28.71 6.79
N ASN A 443 16.72 28.01 7.60
CA ASN A 443 16.36 28.43 8.96
C ASN A 443 17.56 28.37 9.92
N LEU A 444 18.53 27.49 9.65
CA LEU A 444 19.82 27.43 10.36
C LEU A 444 20.83 28.51 9.93
N GLY A 445 20.46 29.42 9.03
CA GLY A 445 21.36 30.45 8.49
C GLY A 445 22.36 29.92 7.43
N LYS A 446 22.31 28.63 7.10
CA LYS A 446 23.14 27.99 6.07
C LYS A 446 22.58 28.24 4.66
N HIS A 447 22.42 29.52 4.32
CA HIS A 447 21.74 29.95 3.10
C HIS A 447 22.39 29.44 1.82
N SER A 448 23.73 29.39 1.76
CA SER A 448 24.45 28.87 0.59
C SER A 448 24.17 27.38 0.36
N GLU A 449 24.15 26.57 1.43
CA GLU A 449 23.83 25.14 1.34
C GLU A 449 22.37 24.93 0.92
N ALA A 450 21.44 25.72 1.46
CA ALA A 450 20.02 25.68 1.09
C ALA A 450 19.78 26.03 -0.40
N ILE A 451 20.44 27.09 -0.89
CA ILE A 451 20.39 27.47 -2.32
C ILE A 451 20.96 26.34 -3.19
N ALA A 452 22.12 25.78 -2.82
CA ALA A 452 22.74 24.70 -3.57
C ALA A 452 21.83 23.46 -3.63
N LYS A 453 21.17 23.13 -2.51
CA LYS A 453 20.21 22.02 -2.43
C LYS A 453 18.99 22.24 -3.34
N LEU A 454 18.40 23.44 -3.35
CA LEU A 454 17.27 23.76 -4.22
C LEU A 454 17.68 23.83 -5.70
N ALA A 455 18.86 24.36 -5.99
CA ALA A 455 19.41 24.37 -7.35
C ALA A 455 19.65 22.94 -7.87
N GLU A 456 20.08 22.03 -7.01
CA GLU A 456 20.24 20.61 -7.35
C GLU A 456 18.89 19.97 -7.72
N ILE A 457 17.86 20.21 -6.91
CA ILE A 457 16.50 19.73 -7.20
C ILE A 457 16.04 20.27 -8.56
N LEU A 458 16.21 21.57 -8.81
CA LEU A 458 15.80 22.22 -10.04
C LEU A 458 16.64 21.81 -11.27
N ARG A 459 17.86 21.30 -11.06
CA ARG A 459 18.67 20.72 -12.13
C ARG A 459 18.09 19.39 -12.61
N GLN A 460 17.55 18.59 -11.68
CA GLN A 460 16.93 17.29 -11.98
C GLN A 460 15.45 17.44 -12.39
N HIS A 461 14.76 18.40 -11.79
CA HIS A 461 13.33 18.69 -12.01
C HIS A 461 13.14 20.20 -12.31
N PRO A 462 13.42 20.65 -13.54
CA PRO A 462 13.39 22.07 -13.90
C PRO A 462 12.04 22.76 -13.73
N GLU A 463 10.95 21.98 -13.75
CA GLU A 463 9.57 22.46 -13.60
C GLU A 463 9.01 22.31 -12.17
N ASP A 464 9.85 21.97 -11.18
CA ASP A 464 9.36 21.85 -9.80
C ASP A 464 8.99 23.22 -9.22
N SER A 465 7.71 23.57 -9.37
CA SER A 465 7.13 24.84 -8.94
C SER A 465 7.43 25.15 -7.47
N GLN A 466 7.40 24.13 -6.61
CA GLN A 466 7.64 24.31 -5.18
C GLN A 466 9.09 24.64 -4.85
N SER A 467 10.08 24.01 -5.50
CA SER A 467 11.49 24.35 -5.30
C SER A 467 11.82 25.73 -5.85
N HIS A 468 11.25 26.12 -7.00
CA HIS A 468 11.31 27.49 -7.50
C HIS A 468 10.73 28.50 -6.48
N ARG A 469 9.59 28.17 -5.88
CA ARG A 469 8.95 29.02 -4.85
C ARG A 469 9.83 29.15 -3.60
N LEU A 470 10.36 28.04 -3.10
CA LEU A 470 11.25 28.02 -1.94
C LEU A 470 12.54 28.80 -2.20
N LEU A 471 13.12 28.67 -3.38
CA LEU A 471 14.32 29.41 -3.78
C LEU A 471 14.02 30.92 -3.88
N GLY A 472 12.87 31.28 -4.46
CA GLY A 472 12.40 32.65 -4.53
C GLY A 472 12.16 33.28 -3.16
N GLU A 473 11.56 32.52 -2.23
CA GLU A 473 11.36 32.95 -0.84
C GLU A 473 12.70 33.12 -0.10
N LEU A 474 13.66 32.22 -0.32
CA LEU A 474 14.99 32.33 0.27
C LEU A 474 15.73 33.58 -0.24
N TYR A 475 15.69 33.84 -1.55
CA TYR A 475 16.27 35.06 -2.11
C TYR A 475 15.58 36.32 -1.60
N LEU A 476 14.26 36.29 -1.38
CA LEU A 476 13.52 37.39 -0.78
C LEU A 476 14.04 37.72 0.63
N ARG A 477 14.24 36.71 1.47
CA ARG A 477 14.79 36.85 2.83
C ARG A 477 16.21 37.43 2.82
N LEU A 478 16.98 37.15 1.76
CA LEU A 478 18.34 37.65 1.57
C LEU A 478 18.41 39.04 0.89
N GLY A 479 17.26 39.65 0.56
CA GLY A 479 17.21 40.92 -0.18
C GLY A 479 17.62 40.83 -1.65
N ARG A 480 17.78 39.61 -2.18
CA ARG A 480 18.13 39.31 -3.58
C ARG A 480 16.88 39.35 -4.44
N PHE A 481 16.32 40.55 -4.60
CA PHE A 481 14.97 40.71 -5.15
C PHE A 481 14.86 40.26 -6.61
N ASP A 482 15.89 40.39 -7.44
CA ASP A 482 15.82 40.05 -8.87
C ASP A 482 15.85 38.53 -9.09
N GLU A 483 16.66 37.81 -8.32
CA GLU A 483 16.66 36.35 -8.33
C GLU A 483 15.39 35.77 -7.71
N SER A 484 14.86 36.44 -6.68
CA SER A 484 13.55 36.13 -6.12
C SER A 484 12.44 36.23 -7.17
N LEU A 485 12.41 37.34 -7.93
CA LEU A 485 11.43 37.57 -8.98
C LEU A 485 11.45 36.44 -10.02
N LYS A 486 12.64 36.13 -10.55
CA LYS A 486 12.80 35.07 -11.56
C LYS A 486 12.30 33.72 -11.05
N SER A 487 12.71 33.34 -9.84
CA SER A 487 12.35 32.05 -9.26
C SER A 487 10.84 31.96 -8.99
N LEU A 488 10.23 33.02 -8.45
CA LEU A 488 8.79 33.04 -8.18
C LEU A 488 7.94 33.06 -9.46
N GLN A 489 8.41 33.71 -10.53
CA GLN A 489 7.78 33.63 -11.86
C GLN A 489 7.84 32.22 -12.44
N SER A 490 8.99 31.54 -12.34
CA SER A 490 9.12 30.13 -12.73
C SER A 490 8.21 29.22 -11.89
N ALA A 491 8.05 29.52 -10.60
CA ALA A 491 7.11 28.80 -9.73
C ALA A 491 5.66 28.94 -10.22
N ALA A 492 5.21 30.16 -10.51
CA ALA A 492 3.86 30.42 -11.00
C ALA A 492 3.63 29.78 -12.37
N PHE A 493 4.60 29.89 -13.27
CA PHE A 493 4.54 29.30 -14.61
C PHE A 493 4.45 27.77 -14.59
N SER A 494 5.21 27.13 -13.71
CA SER A 494 5.28 25.65 -13.64
C SER A 494 4.22 25.04 -12.70
N ALA A 495 3.32 25.85 -12.14
CA ALA A 495 2.33 25.41 -11.17
C ALA A 495 1.26 24.51 -11.81
N ARG A 496 1.19 23.26 -11.34
CA ARG A 496 0.23 22.23 -11.82
C ARG A 496 -1.06 22.16 -11.01
N SER A 497 -1.09 22.77 -9.82
CA SER A 497 -2.29 22.89 -8.99
C SER A 497 -2.65 24.35 -8.73
N ASP A 498 -3.93 24.62 -8.52
CA ASP A 498 -4.41 25.95 -8.14
C ASP A 498 -3.78 26.43 -6.82
N SER A 499 -3.51 25.50 -5.90
CA SER A 499 -2.86 25.80 -4.62
C SER A 499 -1.40 26.24 -4.81
N ASP A 500 -0.63 25.54 -5.65
CA ASP A 500 0.75 25.92 -5.96
C ASP A 500 0.81 27.28 -6.65
N ARG A 501 -0.11 27.49 -7.60
CA ARG A 501 -0.22 28.74 -8.35
C ARG A 501 -0.56 29.89 -7.41
N ALA A 502 -1.58 29.74 -6.58
CA ALA A 502 -1.97 30.73 -5.57
C ALA A 502 -0.80 31.04 -4.61
N SER A 503 -0.08 30.01 -4.16
CA SER A 503 1.09 30.18 -3.29
C SER A 503 2.21 30.98 -3.96
N ALA A 504 2.50 30.72 -5.24
CA ALA A 504 3.51 31.44 -6.00
C ALA A 504 3.14 32.91 -6.23
N HIS A 505 1.91 33.19 -6.67
CA HIS A 505 1.43 34.56 -6.86
C HIS A 505 1.35 35.34 -5.54
N PHE A 506 0.97 34.68 -4.45
CA PHE A 506 1.01 35.30 -3.13
C PHE A 506 2.42 35.79 -2.76
N ARG A 507 3.45 34.96 -3.02
CA ARG A 507 4.86 35.35 -2.82
C ARG A 507 5.32 36.44 -3.79
N LEU A 508 4.86 36.43 -5.05
CA LEU A 508 5.12 37.52 -6.00
C LEU A 508 4.52 38.85 -5.52
N GLY A 509 3.28 38.82 -5.01
CA GLY A 509 2.62 39.97 -4.40
C GLY A 509 3.43 40.53 -3.23
N GLN A 510 3.92 39.67 -2.33
CA GLN A 510 4.80 40.10 -1.22
C GLN A 510 6.10 40.75 -1.72
N LEU A 511 6.73 40.18 -2.75
CA LEU A 511 7.93 40.76 -3.37
C LEU A 511 7.65 42.14 -3.98
N TYR A 512 6.55 42.32 -4.72
CA TYR A 512 6.19 43.61 -5.31
C TYR A 512 5.80 44.65 -4.26
N ALA A 513 5.18 44.24 -3.16
CA ALA A 513 4.89 45.11 -2.03
C ALA A 513 6.18 45.66 -1.41
N LEU A 514 7.20 44.81 -1.23
CA LEU A 514 8.53 45.22 -0.76
C LEU A 514 9.24 46.16 -1.76
N ARG A 515 9.02 45.97 -3.06
CA ARG A 515 9.48 46.89 -4.11
C ARG A 515 8.63 48.15 -4.28
N LYS A 516 7.58 48.35 -3.46
CA LYS A 516 6.64 49.48 -3.54
C LYS A 516 5.96 49.64 -4.90
N ASN A 517 5.59 48.53 -5.55
CA ASN A 517 4.85 48.52 -6.82
C ASN A 517 3.38 48.08 -6.61
N PRO A 518 2.46 48.98 -6.22
CA PRO A 518 1.09 48.63 -5.86
C PRO A 518 0.28 48.06 -7.03
N ALA A 519 0.55 48.50 -8.25
CA ALA A 519 -0.14 47.99 -9.45
C ALA A 519 0.18 46.51 -9.70
N ALA A 520 1.45 46.11 -9.52
CA ALA A 520 1.83 44.70 -9.63
C ALA A 520 1.25 43.87 -8.49
N VAL A 521 1.20 44.39 -7.25
CA VAL A 521 0.58 43.71 -6.10
C VAL A 521 -0.89 43.37 -6.39
N GLU A 522 -1.68 44.33 -6.87
CA GLU A 522 -3.09 44.13 -7.19
C GLU A 522 -3.28 43.06 -8.28
N ARG A 523 -2.41 43.04 -9.30
CA ARG A 523 -2.42 42.01 -10.35
C ARG A 523 -2.15 40.63 -9.79
N GLU A 524 -1.07 40.46 -9.02
CA GLU A 524 -0.68 39.14 -8.50
C GLU A 524 -1.70 38.58 -7.51
N PHE A 525 -2.38 39.41 -6.72
CA PHE A 525 -3.45 38.92 -5.84
C PHE A 525 -4.76 38.63 -6.57
N ARG A 526 -5.01 39.23 -7.73
CA ARG A 526 -6.20 38.93 -8.56
C ARG A 526 -6.05 37.67 -9.41
N GLU A 527 -4.86 37.38 -9.91
CA GLU A 527 -4.60 36.22 -10.79
C GLU A 527 -5.10 34.88 -10.21
N PRO A 528 -4.81 34.51 -8.94
CA PRO A 528 -5.37 33.31 -8.33
C PRO A 528 -6.89 33.31 -8.19
N LEU A 529 -7.50 34.49 -8.03
CA LEU A 529 -8.94 34.66 -7.81
C LEU A 529 -9.75 34.59 -9.11
N THR A 530 -9.16 34.97 -10.24
CA THR A 530 -9.80 34.85 -11.55
C THR A 530 -9.97 33.40 -12.02
N ILE A 531 -9.37 32.43 -11.31
CA ILE A 531 -9.39 31.02 -11.67
C ILE A 531 -10.48 30.22 -10.93
N GLN A 532 -11.19 30.76 -9.91
CA GLN A 532 -12.46 30.18 -9.42
C GLN A 532 -13.44 31.24 -8.89
N PRO A 533 -14.72 31.14 -9.28
CA PRO A 533 -15.69 30.60 -8.32
C PRO A 533 -16.41 29.39 -8.90
N GLY A 534 -16.04 28.21 -8.41
CA GLY A 534 -16.61 26.94 -8.87
C GLY A 534 -16.16 25.75 -8.03
N ARG A 535 -16.37 25.82 -6.72
CA ARG A 535 -16.53 24.65 -5.83
C ARG A 535 -17.65 24.93 -4.85
#